data_AF-A0A8H7U9C2-F1
#
_entry.id   AF-A0A8H7U9C2-F1
#
_cell.length_a   1.000
_cell.length_b   1.000
_cell.length_c   1.000
_cell.angle_alpha   90.00
_cell.angle_beta   90.00
_cell.angle_gamma   90.00
#
_symmetry.space_group_name_H-M   'P 1'
#
loop_
_entity.id
_entity.type
_entity.pdbx_description
1 polymer ?
#
loop_
_entity_poly.entity_id
_entity_poly.type
_entity_poly.pdbx_seq_one_letter_code
_entity_poly.pdbx_strand_id
1 'polypeptide(L)'
;PLLRKDTLPVFYQALATEVVKAHRNFKENQESDDMCILQLSQIIECFEAMANYIRSKDNRALLSVVLKSSRLFIEQMTKRTISYLSSRFKTHRSAVVSILKRFQIGTKTLQIVCSHVKIVRDIQLSSYVPALKKALEIVIYQAKALLTDNNAPANAFYLGALKHRDITGAEVSSQVSLSNKSSCHITIVLIYHVYRWKDTNGI
;
A
#
# COMPACT_ATOMS: atom_id res chain seq x y z
N PRO A 1 30.59 10.21 10.91
CA PRO A 1 29.38 9.33 10.78
C PRO A 1 29.00 9.08 9.31
N LEU A 2 28.63 7.83 8.97
CA LEU A 2 28.38 7.39 7.58
C LEU A 2 26.97 7.74 7.05
N LEU A 3 25.99 7.97 7.93
CA LEU A 3 24.63 8.37 7.55
C LEU A 3 24.53 9.91 7.47
N ARG A 4 24.43 10.43 6.25
CA ARG A 4 24.30 11.86 5.94
C ARG A 4 23.21 12.04 4.86
N LYS A 5 22.81 13.28 4.59
CA LYS A 5 21.75 13.59 3.59
C LYS A 5 22.10 13.08 2.19
N ASP A 6 23.38 13.13 1.82
CA ASP A 6 23.94 12.66 0.55
C ASP A 6 23.97 11.13 0.45
N THR A 7 24.24 10.43 1.56
CA THR A 7 24.33 8.96 1.57
C THR A 7 22.99 8.27 1.84
N LEU A 8 22.01 8.99 2.38
CA LEU A 8 20.69 8.47 2.73
C LEU A 8 20.00 7.69 1.59
N PRO A 9 19.98 8.15 0.31
CA PRO A 9 19.36 7.39 -0.77
C PRO A 9 19.97 6.00 -0.98
N VAL A 10 21.29 5.87 -0.80
CA VAL A 10 21.99 4.60 -0.95
C VAL A 10 21.62 3.64 0.17
N PHE A 11 21.62 4.12 1.42
CA PHE A 11 21.18 3.33 2.57
C PHE A 11 19.72 2.89 2.43
N TYR A 12 18.84 3.80 2.03
CA TYR A 12 17.43 3.49 1.82
C TYR A 12 17.22 2.48 0.70
N GLN A 13 17.99 2.57 -0.39
CA GLN A 13 17.96 1.57 -1.47
C GLN A 13 18.42 0.19 -1.00
N ALA A 14 19.48 0.12 -0.20
CA ALA A 14 19.94 -1.15 0.38
C ALA A 14 18.86 -1.76 1.29
N LEU A 15 18.29 -0.96 2.21
CA LEU A 15 17.20 -1.39 3.09
C LEU A 15 15.98 -1.90 2.30
N ALA A 16 15.53 -1.13 1.31
CA ALA A 16 14.39 -1.52 0.47
C ALA A 16 14.65 -2.82 -0.29
N THR A 17 15.88 -3.00 -0.77
CA THR A 17 16.29 -4.22 -1.47
C THR A 17 16.29 -5.42 -0.54
N GLU A 18 16.82 -5.28 0.68
CA GLU A 18 16.84 -6.36 1.66
C GLU A 18 15.44 -6.75 2.15
N VAL A 19 14.54 -5.78 2.35
CA VAL A 19 13.14 -6.08 2.71
C VAL A 19 12.45 -6.88 1.61
N VAL A 20 12.62 -6.49 0.34
CA VAL A 20 12.05 -7.22 -0.80
C VAL A 20 12.67 -8.62 -0.93
N LYS A 21 13.98 -8.76 -0.71
CA LYS A 21 14.67 -10.06 -0.72
C LYS A 21 14.19 -10.97 0.40
N ALA A 22 14.10 -10.46 1.63
CA ALA A 22 13.60 -11.21 2.78
C ALA A 22 12.18 -11.71 2.52
N HIS A 23 11.30 -10.85 1.99
CA HIS A 23 9.94 -11.23 1.63
C HIS A 23 9.89 -12.27 0.50
N ARG A 24 10.74 -12.13 -0.53
CA ARG A 24 10.83 -13.11 -1.62
C ARG A 24 11.34 -14.46 -1.13
N ASN A 25 12.28 -14.48 -0.19
CA ASN A 25 12.92 -15.69 0.31
C ASN A 25 12.18 -16.34 1.48
N PHE A 26 11.09 -15.74 1.95
CA PHE A 26 10.20 -16.33 2.95
C PHE A 26 9.72 -17.72 2.49
N LYS A 27 9.86 -18.72 3.37
CA LYS A 27 9.51 -20.11 3.11
C LYS A 27 8.55 -20.62 4.18
N GLU A 28 7.36 -20.99 3.74
CA GLU A 28 6.20 -21.34 4.58
C GLU A 28 6.36 -22.67 5.35
N ASN A 29 7.30 -23.53 4.96
CA ASN A 29 7.43 -24.91 5.47
C ASN A 29 8.76 -25.19 6.18
N GLN A 30 9.56 -24.17 6.49
CA GLN A 30 10.86 -24.38 7.15
C GLN A 30 10.79 -24.33 8.67
N GLU A 31 9.76 -23.70 9.23
CA GLU A 31 9.59 -23.47 10.67
C GLU A 31 8.13 -23.73 11.08
N SER A 32 7.83 -23.65 12.38
CA SER A 32 6.45 -23.67 12.89
C SER A 32 5.64 -22.49 12.36
N ASP A 33 4.32 -22.66 12.19
CA ASP A 33 3.42 -21.61 11.71
C ASP A 33 3.56 -20.29 12.51
N ASP A 34 3.69 -20.36 13.85
CA ASP A 34 3.88 -19.18 14.70
C ASP A 34 5.13 -18.36 14.32
N MET A 35 6.24 -19.04 14.06
CA MET A 35 7.50 -18.41 13.68
C MET A 35 7.42 -17.81 12.27
N CYS A 36 6.82 -18.53 11.32
CA CYS A 36 6.60 -18.02 9.98
C CYS A 36 5.69 -16.76 9.98
N ILE A 37 4.64 -16.76 10.81
CA ILE A 37 3.75 -15.61 10.99
C ILE A 37 4.48 -14.43 11.63
N LEU A 38 5.32 -14.68 12.65
CA LEU A 38 6.15 -13.67 13.28
C LEU A 38 7.13 -13.03 12.30
N GLN A 39 7.87 -13.85 11.54
CA GLN A 39 8.78 -13.40 10.49
C GLN A 39 8.06 -12.53 9.46
N LEU A 40 6.88 -12.96 9.01
CA LEU A 40 6.08 -12.21 8.06
C LEU A 40 5.59 -10.88 8.66
N SER A 41 5.19 -10.86 9.93
CA SER A 41 4.82 -9.63 10.63
C SER A 41 5.98 -8.63 10.66
N GLN A 42 7.20 -9.07 10.94
CA GLN A 42 8.40 -8.23 10.94
C GLN A 42 8.75 -7.69 9.55
N ILE A 43 8.64 -8.54 8.52
CA ILE A 43 8.85 -8.11 7.12
C ILE A 43 7.86 -7.01 6.73
N ILE A 44 6.59 -7.17 7.11
CA ILE A 44 5.51 -6.20 6.82
C ILE A 44 5.69 -4.91 7.61
N GLU A 45 6.14 -5.00 8.87
CA GLU A 45 6.52 -3.85 9.68
C GLU A 45 7.66 -3.04 9.05
N CYS A 46 8.71 -3.71 8.56
CA CYS A 46 9.80 -3.05 7.86
C CYS A 46 9.32 -2.34 6.58
N PHE A 47 8.44 -2.98 5.80
CA PHE A 47 7.83 -2.35 4.63
C PHE A 47 6.97 -1.13 5.00
N GLU A 48 6.15 -1.23 6.04
CA GLU A 48 5.33 -0.14 6.56
C GLU A 48 6.19 1.05 6.98
N ALA A 49 7.24 0.81 7.78
CA ALA A 49 8.17 1.83 8.24
C ALA A 49 8.88 2.52 7.08
N MET A 50 9.34 1.75 6.09
CA MET A 50 9.95 2.25 4.86
C MET A 50 8.97 3.15 4.08
N ALA A 51 7.72 2.71 3.88
CA ALA A 51 6.70 3.51 3.20
C ALA A 51 6.38 4.80 3.97
N ASN A 52 6.25 4.73 5.30
CA ASN A 52 5.95 5.91 6.12
C ASN A 52 7.10 6.92 6.16
N TYR A 53 8.35 6.47 6.09
CA TYR A 53 9.52 7.34 6.07
C TYR A 53 9.48 8.35 4.92
N ILE A 54 9.04 7.93 3.72
CA ILE A 54 9.03 8.79 2.53
C ILE A 54 8.03 9.95 2.64
N ARG A 55 6.98 9.84 3.46
CA ARG A 55 5.92 10.88 3.58
C ARG A 55 6.46 12.26 3.95
N SER A 56 7.59 12.30 4.65
CA SER A 56 8.21 13.53 5.15
C SER A 56 9.39 14.01 4.30
N LYS A 57 9.65 13.39 3.15
CA LYS A 57 10.86 13.59 2.34
C LYS A 57 10.49 13.93 0.90
N ASP A 58 10.69 15.19 0.52
CA ASP A 58 10.69 15.60 -0.89
C ASP A 58 12.05 15.30 -1.51
N ASN A 59 12.35 14.00 -1.67
CA ASN A 59 13.59 13.54 -2.27
C ASN A 59 13.29 12.57 -3.41
N ARG A 60 13.60 13.03 -4.62
CA ARG A 60 13.38 12.31 -5.88
C ARG A 60 14.00 10.91 -5.89
N ALA A 61 15.20 10.74 -5.35
CA ALA A 61 15.89 9.45 -5.34
C ALA A 61 15.16 8.46 -4.41
N LEU A 62 14.75 8.90 -3.23
CA LEU A 62 13.97 8.09 -2.30
C LEU A 62 12.60 7.71 -2.87
N LEU A 63 11.93 8.65 -3.56
CA LEU A 63 10.67 8.39 -4.26
C LEU A 63 10.82 7.32 -5.36
N SER A 64 11.89 7.39 -6.15
CA SER A 64 12.19 6.38 -7.17
C SER A 64 12.37 4.99 -6.57
N VAL A 65 13.14 4.90 -5.46
CA VAL A 65 13.38 3.63 -4.77
C VAL A 65 12.09 3.07 -4.20
N VAL A 66 11.27 3.87 -3.51
CA VAL A 66 10.04 3.37 -2.86
C VAL A 66 9.01 2.90 -3.89
N LEU A 67 8.84 3.60 -5.02
CA LEU A 67 7.90 3.20 -6.07
C LEU A 67 8.26 1.85 -6.69
N LYS A 68 9.56 1.63 -6.96
CA LYS A 68 10.06 0.39 -7.56
C LYS A 68 10.01 -0.80 -6.59
N SER A 69 10.61 -0.62 -5.41
CA SER A 69 10.69 -1.70 -4.40
C SER A 69 9.31 -2.12 -3.90
N SER A 70 8.42 -1.16 -3.64
CA SER A 70 7.06 -1.45 -3.17
C SER A 70 6.25 -2.26 -4.17
N ARG A 71 6.42 -1.99 -5.47
CA ARG A 71 5.75 -2.80 -6.51
C ARG A 71 6.15 -4.27 -6.40
N LEU A 72 7.46 -4.55 -6.29
CA LEU A 72 7.96 -5.92 -6.17
C LEU A 72 7.45 -6.60 -4.89
N PHE A 73 7.45 -5.86 -3.78
CA PHE A 73 6.91 -6.33 -2.50
C PHE A 73 5.41 -6.68 -2.61
N ILE A 74 4.61 -5.80 -3.21
CA ILE A 74 3.16 -5.99 -3.35
C ILE A 74 2.83 -7.13 -4.31
N GLU A 75 3.57 -7.29 -5.41
CA GLU A 75 3.43 -8.43 -6.30
C GLU A 75 3.73 -9.75 -5.57
N GLN A 76 4.73 -9.75 -4.67
CA GLN A 76 5.05 -10.90 -3.84
C GLN A 76 3.97 -11.18 -2.78
N MET A 77 3.37 -10.13 -2.20
CA MET A 77 2.23 -10.25 -1.29
C MET A 77 1.07 -10.96 -1.98
N THR A 78 0.71 -10.47 -3.16
CA THR A 78 -0.38 -10.97 -4.01
C THR A 78 -0.16 -12.44 -4.39
N LYS A 79 1.07 -12.81 -4.78
CA LYS A 79 1.35 -14.13 -5.35
C LYS A 79 1.43 -15.25 -4.33
N ARG A 80 1.95 -14.99 -3.13
CA ARG A 80 2.19 -16.06 -2.12
C ARG A 80 1.56 -15.74 -0.78
N THR A 81 1.86 -14.56 -0.24
CA THR A 81 1.55 -14.24 1.16
C THR A 81 0.05 -14.23 1.45
N ILE A 82 -0.79 -13.71 0.56
CA ILE A 82 -2.25 -13.73 0.78
C ILE A 82 -2.76 -15.18 0.87
N SER A 83 -2.33 -16.08 -0.01
CA SER A 83 -2.72 -17.50 0.03
C SER A 83 -2.27 -18.17 1.32
N TYR A 84 -1.01 -17.94 1.72
CA TYR A 84 -0.46 -18.45 2.98
C TYR A 84 -1.29 -18.00 4.19
N LEU A 85 -1.50 -16.69 4.33
CA LEU A 85 -2.28 -16.10 5.42
C LEU A 85 -3.72 -16.62 5.44
N SER A 86 -4.34 -16.82 4.27
CA SER A 86 -5.69 -17.37 4.15
C SER A 86 -5.76 -18.78 4.74
N SER A 87 -4.79 -19.65 4.43
CA SER A 87 -4.76 -21.02 4.94
C SER A 87 -4.57 -21.11 6.47
N ARG A 88 -3.94 -20.10 7.09
CA ARG A 88 -3.67 -20.04 8.54
C ARG A 88 -4.68 -19.19 9.30
N PHE A 89 -5.65 -18.61 8.62
CA PHE A 89 -6.54 -17.63 9.22
C PHE A 89 -7.39 -18.20 10.37
N LYS A 90 -7.83 -19.46 10.25
CA LYS A 90 -8.64 -20.13 11.29
C LYS A 90 -7.87 -20.33 12.59
N THR A 91 -6.58 -20.67 12.50
CA THR A 91 -5.73 -20.97 13.66
C THR A 91 -5.05 -19.72 14.22
N HIS A 92 -4.70 -18.74 13.38
CA HIS A 92 -3.92 -17.56 13.77
C HIS A 92 -4.63 -16.23 13.47
N ARG A 93 -5.96 -16.20 13.62
CA ARG A 93 -6.84 -15.08 13.23
C ARG A 93 -6.32 -13.71 13.66
N SER A 94 -5.97 -13.53 14.93
CA SER A 94 -5.54 -12.25 15.48
C SER A 94 -4.26 -11.74 14.83
N ALA A 95 -3.27 -12.63 14.67
CA ALA A 95 -1.99 -12.33 14.04
C ALA A 95 -2.18 -11.97 12.56
N VAL A 96 -2.95 -12.76 11.82
CA VAL A 96 -3.23 -12.47 10.39
C VAL A 96 -3.94 -11.13 10.22
N VAL A 97 -4.95 -10.83 11.03
CA VAL A 97 -5.63 -9.52 11.00
C VAL A 97 -4.66 -8.38 11.31
N SER A 98 -3.77 -8.55 12.29
CA SER A 98 -2.75 -7.55 12.62
C SER A 98 -1.81 -7.28 11.44
N ILE A 99 -1.30 -8.33 10.80
CA ILE A 99 -0.44 -8.24 9.61
C ILE A 99 -1.15 -7.46 8.49
N LEU A 100 -2.40 -7.81 8.20
CA LEU A 100 -3.18 -7.14 7.15
C LEU A 100 -3.45 -5.67 7.47
N LYS A 101 -3.67 -5.31 8.74
CA LYS A 101 -3.80 -3.91 9.18
C LYS A 101 -2.51 -3.11 8.96
N ARG A 102 -1.36 -3.67 9.35
CA ARG A 102 -0.05 -3.01 9.13
C ARG A 102 0.25 -2.84 7.66
N PHE A 103 0.00 -3.88 6.86
CA PHE A 103 0.11 -3.81 5.42
C PHE A 103 -0.83 -2.75 4.81
N GLN A 104 -2.04 -2.59 5.37
CA GLN A 104 -2.96 -1.53 4.97
C GLN A 104 -2.40 -0.12 5.19
N ILE A 105 -1.68 0.11 6.28
CA ILE A 105 -1.03 1.41 6.55
C ILE A 105 0.00 1.70 5.46
N GLY A 106 0.88 0.75 5.14
CA GLY A 106 1.88 0.91 4.09
C GLY A 106 1.24 1.17 2.70
N THR A 107 0.20 0.43 2.34
CA THR A 107 -0.50 0.62 1.05
C THR A 107 -1.22 1.97 0.95
N LYS A 108 -1.85 2.46 2.03
CA LYS A 108 -2.42 3.81 2.09
C LYS A 108 -1.36 4.89 1.86
N THR A 109 -0.20 4.73 2.50
CA THR A 109 0.93 5.65 2.30
C THR A 109 1.40 5.66 0.85
N LEU A 110 1.49 4.50 0.19
CA LEU A 110 1.87 4.43 -1.22
C LEU A 110 0.85 5.08 -2.16
N GLN A 111 -0.45 5.01 -1.84
CA GLN A 111 -1.48 5.73 -2.60
C GLN A 111 -1.28 7.24 -2.53
N ILE A 112 -0.92 7.77 -1.35
CA ILE A 112 -0.59 9.19 -1.16
C ILE A 112 0.65 9.55 -1.99
N VAL A 113 1.70 8.73 -1.92
CA VAL A 113 2.95 8.94 -2.69
C VAL A 113 2.68 8.94 -4.20
N CYS A 114 1.90 7.98 -4.71
CA CYS A 114 1.50 7.94 -6.12
C CYS A 114 0.75 9.21 -6.56
N SER A 115 -0.11 9.77 -5.68
CA SER A 115 -0.81 11.02 -5.95
C SER A 115 0.13 12.22 -5.95
N HIS A 116 1.07 12.28 -5.00
CA HIS A 116 2.10 13.31 -4.95
C HIS A 116 2.97 13.33 -6.22
N VAL A 117 3.46 12.17 -6.65
CA VAL A 117 4.28 12.03 -7.88
C VAL A 117 3.54 12.57 -9.10
N LYS A 118 2.22 12.33 -9.20
CA LYS A 118 1.39 12.85 -10.29
C LYS A 118 1.29 14.38 -10.27
N ILE A 119 1.30 15.00 -9.10
CA ILE A 119 1.24 16.46 -8.93
C ILE A 119 2.58 17.10 -9.32
N VAL A 120 3.70 16.48 -8.93
CA VAL A 120 5.06 16.96 -9.23
C VAL A 120 5.40 16.87 -10.73
N ARG A 121 4.63 16.08 -11.51
CA ARG A 121 4.78 15.90 -12.97
C ARG A 121 6.17 15.45 -13.41
N ASP A 122 6.92 14.76 -12.55
CA ASP A 122 8.16 14.12 -12.93
C ASP A 122 7.86 12.94 -13.88
N ILE A 123 8.31 13.03 -15.13
CA ILE A 123 8.02 12.06 -16.19
C ILE A 123 8.48 10.65 -15.80
N GLN A 124 9.69 10.53 -15.25
CA GLN A 124 10.28 9.25 -14.91
C GLN A 124 9.57 8.61 -13.72
N LEU A 125 9.31 9.37 -12.64
CA LEU A 125 8.59 8.85 -11.49
C LEU A 125 7.13 8.49 -11.84
N SER A 126 6.49 9.32 -12.68
CA SER A 126 5.12 9.08 -13.14
C SER A 126 4.99 7.79 -13.92
N SER A 127 6.05 7.35 -14.62
CA SER A 127 6.05 6.08 -15.36
C SER A 127 5.88 4.85 -14.45
N TYR A 128 6.25 4.94 -13.17
CA TYR A 128 6.12 3.83 -12.20
C TYR A 128 4.72 3.72 -11.58
N VAL A 129 3.96 4.82 -11.57
CA VAL A 129 2.68 4.92 -10.85
C VAL A 129 1.61 3.95 -11.36
N PRO A 130 1.37 3.78 -12.68
CA PRO A 130 0.30 2.92 -13.18
C PRO A 130 0.44 1.45 -12.74
N ALA A 131 1.65 0.90 -12.89
CA ALA A 131 1.93 -0.49 -12.52
C ALA A 131 1.79 -0.71 -11.00
N LEU A 132 2.27 0.24 -10.19
CA LEU A 132 2.14 0.17 -8.74
C LEU A 132 0.67 0.27 -8.29
N LYS A 133 -0.11 1.18 -8.87
CA LYS A 133 -1.55 1.30 -8.57
C LYS A 133 -2.32 0.03 -8.89
N LYS A 134 -2.06 -0.58 -10.05
CA LYS A 134 -2.65 -1.87 -10.41
C LYS A 134 -2.30 -2.96 -9.39
N ALA A 135 -1.04 -3.05 -8.98
CA ALA A 135 -0.62 -4.02 -7.96
C ALA A 135 -1.31 -3.77 -6.60
N LEU A 136 -1.44 -2.50 -6.19
CA LEU A 136 -2.17 -2.09 -4.98
C LEU A 136 -3.65 -2.50 -5.03
N GLU A 137 -4.34 -2.25 -6.15
CA GLU A 137 -5.74 -2.62 -6.32
C GLU A 137 -5.96 -4.13 -6.18
N ILE A 138 -5.12 -4.92 -6.84
CA ILE A 138 -5.20 -6.38 -6.81
C ILE A 138 -4.98 -6.92 -5.38
N VAL A 139 -3.91 -6.49 -4.71
CA VAL A 139 -3.60 -7.01 -3.37
C VAL A 139 -4.66 -6.59 -2.34
N ILE A 140 -5.21 -5.38 -2.46
CA ILE A 140 -6.28 -4.90 -1.59
C ILE A 140 -7.54 -5.72 -1.80
N TYR A 141 -7.88 -6.05 -3.06
CA TYR A 141 -9.00 -6.92 -3.37
C TYR A 141 -8.82 -8.32 -2.76
N GLN A 142 -7.64 -8.93 -2.91
CA GLN A 142 -7.36 -10.24 -2.33
C GLN A 142 -7.38 -10.24 -0.79
N ALA A 143 -6.82 -9.20 -0.15
CA ALA A 143 -6.87 -9.06 1.31
C ALA A 143 -8.30 -8.93 1.82
N LYS A 144 -9.18 -8.23 1.09
CA LYS A 144 -10.61 -8.16 1.40
C LYS A 144 -11.31 -9.51 1.24
N ALA A 145 -11.04 -10.24 0.16
CA ALA A 145 -11.59 -11.56 -0.06
C ALA A 145 -11.23 -12.49 1.10
N LEU A 146 -9.94 -12.57 1.46
CA LEU A 146 -9.45 -13.35 2.61
C LEU A 146 -10.25 -13.08 3.89
N LEU A 147 -10.49 -11.81 4.21
CA LEU A 147 -11.23 -11.43 5.43
C LEU A 147 -12.72 -11.76 5.33
N THR A 148 -13.32 -11.56 4.16
CA THR A 148 -14.75 -11.82 3.93
C THR A 148 -15.03 -13.33 3.98
N ASP A 149 -14.21 -14.12 3.28
CA ASP A 149 -14.31 -15.57 3.18
C ASP A 149 -14.13 -16.27 4.54
N ASN A 150 -13.49 -15.58 5.51
CA ASN A 150 -13.27 -16.10 6.85
C ASN A 150 -14.07 -15.36 7.95
N ASN A 151 -15.14 -14.65 7.57
CA ASN A 151 -16.03 -13.93 8.49
C ASN A 151 -15.26 -13.07 9.51
N ALA A 152 -14.21 -12.37 9.08
CA ALA A 152 -13.46 -11.43 9.91
C ALA A 152 -14.37 -10.30 10.38
N PRO A 153 -14.17 -9.72 11.59
CA PRO A 153 -14.99 -8.61 12.03
C PRO A 153 -14.80 -7.41 11.08
N ALA A 154 -15.84 -6.61 10.87
CA ALA A 154 -15.82 -5.48 9.93
C ALA A 154 -14.71 -4.44 10.24
N ASN A 155 -14.23 -4.39 11.48
CA ASN A 155 -13.12 -3.53 11.92
C ASN A 155 -11.71 -4.13 11.66
N ALA A 156 -11.61 -5.32 11.07
CA ALA A 156 -10.35 -5.98 10.74
C ALA A 156 -9.63 -5.27 9.58
N PHE A 157 -10.37 -4.65 8.66
CA PHE A 157 -9.81 -3.94 7.51
C PHE A 157 -10.71 -2.79 7.11
N TYR A 158 -10.48 -1.63 7.72
CA TYR A 158 -11.26 -0.42 7.43
C TYR A 158 -10.69 0.25 6.17
N LEU A 159 -11.17 -0.19 5.01
CA LEU A 159 -11.12 0.62 3.80
C LEU A 159 -12.33 1.56 3.82
N GLY A 160 -12.41 2.45 4.81
CA GLY A 160 -13.39 3.53 4.77
C GLY A 160 -13.29 4.24 3.42
N ALA A 161 -14.44 4.68 2.88
CA ALA A 161 -14.45 5.60 1.75
C ALA A 161 -13.35 6.64 1.97
N LEU A 162 -12.51 6.86 0.95
CA LEU A 162 -11.34 7.72 0.99
C LEU A 162 -11.81 9.16 1.32
N LYS A 163 -12.06 9.47 2.60
CA LYS A 163 -12.30 10.83 3.06
C LYS A 163 -11.02 11.58 2.74
N HIS A 164 -11.12 12.66 1.96
CA HIS A 164 -9.98 13.44 1.52
C HIS A 164 -9.18 13.87 2.75
N ARG A 165 -7.97 13.31 2.88
CA ARG A 165 -6.98 13.75 3.86
C ARG A 165 -5.84 14.38 3.09
N ASP A 166 -5.41 15.54 3.55
CA ASP A 166 -4.20 16.17 3.02
C ASP A 166 -2.95 15.35 3.41
N ILE A 167 -1.78 15.76 2.92
CA ILE A 167 -0.51 15.10 3.23
C ILE A 167 -0.15 15.15 4.73
N THR A 168 -0.79 16.03 5.50
CA THR A 168 -0.59 16.21 6.96
C THR A 168 -1.54 15.36 7.80
N GLY A 169 -2.60 14.80 7.19
CA GLY A 169 -3.58 13.95 7.85
C GLY A 169 -4.82 14.69 8.36
N ALA A 170 -4.97 15.98 8.05
CA ALA A 170 -6.16 16.75 8.38
C ALA A 170 -7.34 16.34 7.47
N GLU A 171 -8.53 16.23 8.06
CA GLU A 171 -9.77 15.91 7.35
C GLU A 171 -10.22 17.11 6.51
N VAL A 172 -10.23 16.98 5.18
CA VAL A 172 -10.78 17.99 4.29
C VAL A 172 -12.27 17.68 4.11
N SER A 173 -13.13 18.51 4.71
CA SER A 173 -14.58 18.41 4.54
C SER A 173 -14.95 18.72 3.08
N SER A 174 -15.57 17.77 2.39
CA SER A 174 -16.05 17.91 1.01
C SER A 174 -17.36 18.70 0.92
N GLN A 175 -17.45 19.85 1.58
CA GLN A 175 -18.49 20.83 1.30
C GLN A 175 -17.83 22.07 0.71
N VAL A 176 -17.62 22.04 -0.60
CA VAL A 176 -17.42 23.26 -1.38
C VAL A 176 -18.75 23.56 -2.06
N SER A 177 -19.45 24.54 -1.50
CA SER A 177 -20.50 25.30 -2.16
C SER A 177 -20.05 25.71 -3.56
N LEU A 178 -20.88 25.38 -4.56
CA LEU A 178 -20.68 25.69 -5.96
C LEU A 178 -20.56 27.21 -6.17
N SER A 179 -19.37 27.69 -6.56
CA SER A 179 -19.23 28.89 -7.39
C SER A 179 -17.82 28.97 -8.02
N ASN A 180 -17.78 28.68 -9.32
CA ASN A 180 -16.87 29.22 -10.35
C ASN A 180 -15.34 29.27 -10.11
N LYS A 181 -14.59 28.35 -10.75
CA LYS A 181 -13.80 28.63 -11.98
C LYS A 181 -13.01 27.40 -12.47
N SER A 182 -13.35 27.00 -13.70
CA SER A 182 -12.54 26.45 -14.82
C SER A 182 -11.28 25.60 -14.56
N SER A 183 -11.29 24.43 -15.21
CA SER A 183 -10.17 23.53 -15.53
C SER A 183 -9.67 22.58 -14.42
N CYS A 184 -10.58 21.74 -13.91
CA CYS A 184 -10.21 20.41 -13.40
C CYS A 184 -11.50 19.59 -13.16
N HIS A 185 -12.13 19.08 -14.22
CA HIS A 185 -13.39 18.33 -14.07
C HIS A 185 -13.48 17.00 -14.83
N ILE A 186 -12.47 16.62 -15.63
CA ILE A 186 -12.56 15.39 -16.43
C ILE A 186 -11.96 14.18 -15.69
N THR A 187 -11.03 14.35 -14.74
CA THR A 187 -10.39 13.19 -14.06
C THR A 187 -11.15 12.68 -12.84
N ILE A 188 -11.95 13.52 -12.17
CA ILE A 188 -12.75 13.09 -11.01
C ILE A 188 -13.98 12.29 -11.46
N VAL A 189 -14.56 12.64 -12.61
CA VAL A 189 -15.73 11.93 -13.18
C VAL A 189 -15.37 10.52 -13.62
N LEU A 190 -14.15 10.25 -14.14
CA LEU A 190 -13.77 8.90 -14.58
C LEU A 190 -13.55 7.92 -13.42
N ILE A 191 -13.06 8.37 -12.25
CA ILE A 191 -12.93 7.49 -11.07
C ILE A 191 -14.31 7.22 -10.46
N TYR A 192 -15.20 8.22 -10.45
CA TYR A 192 -16.59 8.03 -9.99
C TYR A 192 -17.44 7.19 -10.96
N HIS A 193 -17.25 7.29 -12.27
CA HIS A 193 -17.97 6.45 -13.24
C HIS A 193 -17.51 5.00 -13.23
N VAL A 194 -16.21 4.73 -13.04
CA VAL A 194 -15.70 3.36 -12.92
C VAL A 194 -16.16 2.70 -11.61
N TYR A 195 -16.29 3.46 -10.51
CA TYR A 195 -16.83 2.93 -9.26
C TYR A 195 -18.36 2.79 -9.26
N ARG A 196 -19.11 3.74 -9.85
CA ARG A 196 -20.58 3.70 -9.85
C ARG A 196 -21.17 2.72 -10.87
N TRP A 197 -20.48 2.42 -11.99
CA TRP A 197 -20.98 1.48 -13.00
C TRP A 197 -21.08 0.03 -12.50
N LYS A 198 -20.28 -0.34 -11.48
CA LYS A 198 -20.27 -1.70 -10.92
C LYS A 198 -21.38 -1.96 -9.90
N ASP A 199 -21.98 -0.92 -9.32
CA ASP A 199 -23.05 -1.04 -8.32
C ASP A 199 -24.47 -1.00 -8.94
N THR A 200 -24.62 -0.54 -10.19
CA THR A 200 -25.94 -0.41 -10.84
C THR A 200 -26.37 -1.57 -11.75
N ASN A 201 -25.48 -2.51 -12.09
CA ASN A 201 -25.78 -3.61 -13.02
C ASN A 201 -25.45 -4.98 -12.43
N GLY A 202 -25.99 -5.28 -11.24
CA GLY A 202 -25.72 -6.49 -10.46
C GLY A 202 -25.39 -7.73 -11.30
N ILE A 203 -24.10 -8.04 -11.35
CA ILE A 203 -23.47 -9.31 -11.75
C ILE A 203 -22.22 -9.46 -10.88
#